data_AF-A0A955E144-F1
#
_entry.id   AF-A0A955E144-F1
#
_cell.length_a   1.000
_cell.length_b   1.000
_cell.length_c   1.000
_cell.angle_alpha   90.00
_cell.angle_beta   90.00
_cell.angle_gamma   90.00
#
_symmetry.space_group_name_H-M   'P 1'
#
loop_
_entity.id
_entity.type
_entity.pdbx_description
1 polymer ?
#
loop_
_entity_poly.entity_id
_entity_poly.type
_entity_poly.pdbx_seq_one_letter_code
_entity_poly.pdbx_strand_id
1 'polypeptide(L)'
;SGGPFRDKNEVAAYKKSVAEQLGAFGLNSYHADYLVSNYGKQTAAILDKLPAFNNDPETALARAEAWYATHHELALHPMDFFNRRTGRLFFNLPSIEAVLNPVLEDFQAYLQWSDSRLNEEKATVRQEIKWVSEFEYSSKSGKAVSS
;
A
#
# COMPACT_ATOMS: atom_id res chain seq x y z
N SER A 1 0.93 2.08 25.74
CA SER A 1 0.22 3.37 25.66
C SER A 1 -0.85 3.25 24.59
N GLY A 2 -2.04 3.80 24.82
CA GLY A 2 -3.04 3.99 23.76
C GLY A 2 -2.44 4.91 22.69
N GLY A 3 -2.79 4.68 21.42
CA GLY A 3 -2.28 5.45 20.29
C GLY A 3 -2.52 6.97 20.42
N PRO A 4 -2.17 7.75 19.40
CA PRO A 4 -2.18 9.22 19.49
C PRO A 4 -3.58 9.85 19.67
N PHE A 5 -4.65 9.06 19.61
CA PHE A 5 -6.03 9.47 19.86
C PHE A 5 -6.42 9.16 21.31
N ARG A 6 -7.08 10.12 21.98
CA ARG A 6 -7.56 9.99 23.35
C ARG A 6 -8.69 8.98 23.48
N ASP A 7 -9.63 8.99 22.54
CA ASP A 7 -10.83 8.16 22.57
C ASP A 7 -11.41 7.94 21.16
N LYS A 8 -12.49 7.13 21.10
CA LYS A 8 -13.18 6.81 19.84
C LYS A 8 -13.86 8.01 19.19
N ASN A 9 -14.24 9.03 19.96
CA ASN A 9 -14.87 10.23 19.42
C ASN A 9 -13.83 11.08 18.69
N GLU A 10 -12.60 11.18 19.20
CA GLU A 10 -11.49 11.84 18.50
C GLU A 10 -11.18 11.15 17.16
N VAL A 11 -11.20 9.81 17.13
CA VAL A 11 -11.02 9.05 15.87
C VAL A 11 -12.13 9.35 14.87
N ALA A 12 -13.39 9.35 15.31
CA ALA A 12 -14.53 9.64 14.44
C ALA A 12 -14.49 11.07 13.89
N ALA A 13 -14.15 12.05 14.74
CA ALA A 13 -13.99 13.44 14.33
C ALA A 13 -12.85 13.59 13.31
N TYR A 14 -11.73 12.91 13.54
CA TYR A 14 -10.59 12.95 12.61
C TYR A 14 -10.92 12.32 11.26
N LYS A 15 -11.58 11.15 11.24
CA LYS A 15 -12.07 10.52 10.01
C LYS A 15 -12.99 11.44 9.21
N LYS A 16 -13.89 12.16 9.88
CA LYS A 16 -14.75 13.15 9.22
C LYS A 16 -13.95 14.27 8.56
N SER A 17 -12.97 14.85 9.27
CA SER A 17 -12.08 15.88 8.73
C SER A 17 -11.27 15.37 7.53
N VAL A 18 -10.73 14.15 7.60
CA VAL A 18 -10.02 13.51 6.49
C VAL A 18 -10.95 13.33 5.29
N ALA A 19 -12.19 12.88 5.49
CA ALA A 19 -13.17 12.70 4.40
C ALA A 19 -13.52 14.04 3.70
N GLU A 20 -13.65 15.13 4.46
CA GLU A 20 -13.90 16.47 3.91
C GLU A 20 -12.73 16.93 3.02
N GLN A 21 -11.49 16.70 3.44
CA GLN A 21 -10.29 17.03 2.66
C GLN A 21 -10.18 16.18 1.38
N LEU A 22 -10.43 14.88 1.50
CA LEU A 22 -10.38 13.92 0.39
C LEU A 22 -11.43 14.20 -0.70
N GLY A 23 -12.56 14.80 -0.33
CA GLY A 23 -13.61 15.18 -1.28
C GLY A 23 -13.12 16.10 -2.40
N ALA A 24 -12.14 16.97 -2.13
CA ALA A 24 -11.54 17.85 -3.13
C ALA A 24 -10.76 17.08 -4.22
N PHE A 25 -10.35 15.85 -3.93
CA PHE A 25 -9.63 14.96 -4.84
C PHE A 25 -10.53 13.89 -5.48
N GLY A 26 -11.85 13.92 -5.21
CA GLY A 26 -12.77 12.90 -5.70
C GLY A 26 -12.72 11.58 -4.91
N LEU A 27 -12.10 11.58 -3.73
CA LEU A 27 -12.01 10.42 -2.83
C LEU A 27 -13.10 10.50 -1.76
N ASN A 28 -13.73 9.36 -1.47
CA ASN A 28 -14.89 9.27 -0.58
C ASN A 28 -14.51 8.89 0.87
N SER A 29 -15.53 8.76 1.74
CA SER A 29 -15.34 8.43 3.17
C SER A 29 -14.69 7.06 3.41
N TYR A 30 -14.79 6.10 2.49
CA TYR A 30 -14.11 4.81 2.62
C TYR A 30 -12.58 5.00 2.66
N HIS A 31 -12.06 5.91 1.85
CA HIS A 31 -10.63 6.26 1.85
C HIS A 31 -10.20 6.89 3.17
N ALA A 32 -11.04 7.75 3.74
CA ALA A 32 -10.77 8.34 5.05
C ALA A 32 -10.71 7.27 6.15
N ASP A 33 -11.68 6.35 6.13
CA ASP A 33 -11.70 5.22 7.06
C ASP A 33 -10.46 4.35 6.92
N TYR A 34 -10.10 4.00 5.68
CA TYR A 34 -8.91 3.23 5.35
C TYR A 34 -7.63 3.90 5.86
N LEU A 35 -7.40 5.16 5.48
CA LEU A 35 -6.18 5.88 5.82
C LEU A 35 -6.02 6.06 7.33
N VAL A 36 -7.08 6.46 8.04
CA VAL A 36 -6.99 6.66 9.49
C VAL A 36 -6.82 5.33 10.22
N SER A 37 -7.41 4.24 9.70
CA SER A 37 -7.26 2.92 10.33
C SER A 37 -5.85 2.35 10.14
N ASN A 38 -5.21 2.63 9.01
CA ASN A 38 -3.86 2.12 8.70
C ASN A 38 -2.74 3.03 9.23
N TYR A 39 -2.91 4.35 9.13
CA TYR A 39 -1.84 5.33 9.40
C TYR A 39 -2.13 6.24 10.60
N GLY A 40 -3.35 6.24 11.15
CA GLY A 40 -3.72 7.08 12.29
C GLY A 40 -3.49 8.57 12.01
N LYS A 41 -2.79 9.28 12.89
CA LYS A 41 -2.48 10.72 12.67
C LYS A 41 -1.55 10.96 11.49
N GLN A 42 -0.82 9.95 11.05
CA GLN A 42 0.09 10.07 9.91
C GLN A 42 -0.61 10.17 8.56
N THR A 43 -1.93 9.94 8.53
CA THR A 43 -2.78 10.31 7.40
C THR A 43 -2.55 11.76 6.96
N ALA A 44 -2.28 12.69 7.89
CA ALA A 44 -2.03 14.09 7.54
C ALA A 44 -0.86 14.25 6.54
N ALA A 45 0.26 13.56 6.78
CA ALA A 45 1.42 13.63 5.88
C ALA A 45 1.13 13.04 4.48
N ILE A 46 0.28 12.00 4.42
CA ILE A 46 -0.16 11.41 3.15
C ILE A 46 -1.06 12.40 2.39
N LEU A 47 -2.01 13.04 3.07
CA LEU A 47 -2.88 14.06 2.48
C LEU A 47 -2.09 15.26 1.98
N ASP A 48 -1.12 15.73 2.75
CA ASP A 48 -0.25 16.86 2.36
C ASP A 48 0.56 16.54 1.10
N LYS A 49 0.94 15.27 0.90
CA LYS A 49 1.70 14.83 -0.26
C LYS A 49 0.82 14.59 -1.50
N LEU A 50 -0.44 14.18 -1.32
CA LEU A 50 -1.37 13.80 -2.39
C LEU A 50 -1.39 14.74 -3.60
N PRO A 51 -1.44 16.08 -3.45
CA PRO A 51 -1.50 17.01 -4.59
C PRO A 51 -0.28 16.97 -5.52
N ALA A 52 0.83 16.37 -5.10
CA ALA A 52 2.04 16.26 -5.91
C ALA A 52 1.92 15.26 -7.06
N PHE A 53 0.86 14.44 -7.10
CA PHE A 53 0.69 13.38 -8.09
C PHE A 53 -0.47 13.69 -9.03
N ASN A 54 -0.13 13.94 -10.30
CA ASN A 54 -1.09 14.18 -11.36
C ASN A 54 -1.54 12.87 -12.02
N ASN A 55 -2.41 12.13 -11.33
CA ASN A 55 -3.00 10.87 -11.77
C ASN A 55 -4.50 10.87 -11.47
N ASP A 56 -5.20 9.78 -11.82
CA ASP A 56 -6.53 9.54 -11.24
C ASP A 56 -6.44 9.45 -9.70
N PRO A 57 -7.53 9.74 -8.97
CA PRO A 57 -7.49 9.87 -7.52
C PRO A 57 -6.93 8.66 -6.76
N GLU A 58 -7.25 7.44 -7.21
CA GLU A 58 -6.80 6.20 -6.57
C GLU A 58 -5.30 5.98 -6.75
N THR A 59 -4.80 6.21 -7.97
CA THR A 59 -3.37 6.14 -8.26
C THR A 59 -2.60 7.24 -7.52
N ALA A 60 -3.10 8.47 -7.51
CA ALA A 60 -2.49 9.57 -6.77
C ALA A 60 -2.39 9.25 -5.27
N LEU A 61 -3.44 8.66 -4.70
CA LEU A 61 -3.44 8.21 -3.31
C LEU A 61 -2.40 7.12 -3.06
N ALA A 62 -2.36 6.08 -3.90
CA ALA A 62 -1.38 5.00 -3.74
C ALA A 62 0.07 5.50 -3.82
N ARG A 63 0.36 6.48 -4.69
CA ARG A 63 1.68 7.11 -4.78
C ARG A 63 2.01 7.94 -3.53
N ALA A 64 1.03 8.63 -2.95
CA ALA A 64 1.21 9.35 -1.68
C ALA A 64 1.46 8.41 -0.50
N GLU A 65 0.75 7.29 -0.44
CA GLU A 65 1.02 6.24 0.54
C GLU A 65 2.42 5.63 0.34
N ALA A 66 2.82 5.34 -0.91
CA ALA A 66 4.15 4.80 -1.23
C ALA A 66 5.27 5.78 -0.87
N TRP A 67 5.06 7.09 -1.11
CA TRP A 67 5.96 8.14 -0.65
C TRP A 67 6.10 8.10 0.88
N TYR A 68 4.99 8.02 1.61
CA TYR A 68 5.04 7.96 3.07
C TYR A 68 5.77 6.69 3.55
N ALA A 69 5.47 5.54 2.95
CA ALA A 69 6.08 4.26 3.29
C ALA A 69 7.61 4.27 3.07
N THR A 70 8.08 4.84 1.96
CA THR A 70 9.52 4.92 1.63
C THR A 70 10.27 5.93 2.51
N HIS A 71 9.64 7.05 2.87
CA HIS A 71 10.29 8.14 3.61
C HIS A 71 10.19 8.00 5.13
N HIS A 72 9.15 7.34 5.64
CA HIS A 72 8.84 7.29 7.07
C HIS A 72 8.73 5.89 7.66
N GLU A 73 8.58 4.85 6.83
CA GLU A 73 8.37 3.47 7.30
C GLU A 73 9.39 2.45 6.76
N LEU A 74 10.50 2.95 6.19
CA LEU A 74 11.59 2.13 5.67
C LEU A 74 11.11 1.05 4.69
N ALA A 75 10.12 1.36 3.85
CA ALA A 75 9.77 0.49 2.73
C ALA A 75 10.89 0.59 1.68
N LEU A 76 11.70 -0.46 1.57
CA LEU A 76 12.84 -0.51 0.65
C LEU A 76 12.54 -1.38 -0.57
N HIS A 77 11.44 -2.13 -0.56
CA HIS A 77 10.95 -2.90 -1.70
C HIS A 77 9.46 -2.60 -1.94
N PRO A 78 8.95 -2.68 -3.19
CA PRO A 78 7.53 -2.43 -3.47
C PRO A 78 6.63 -3.44 -2.77
N MET A 79 7.13 -4.67 -2.52
CA MET A 79 6.40 -5.66 -1.71
C MET A 79 6.23 -5.24 -0.25
N ASP A 80 7.10 -4.39 0.30
CA ASP A 80 6.90 -3.83 1.64
C ASP A 80 5.62 -2.99 1.67
N PHE A 81 5.38 -2.24 0.60
CA PHE A 81 4.19 -1.44 0.41
C PHE A 81 2.94 -2.29 0.11
N PHE A 82 2.97 -3.12 -0.93
CA PHE A 82 1.80 -3.89 -1.39
C PHE A 82 1.37 -4.99 -0.42
N ASN A 83 2.31 -5.57 0.33
CA ASN A 83 2.01 -6.59 1.33
C ASN A 83 1.88 -5.97 2.73
N ARG A 84 2.97 -5.40 3.27
CA ARG A 84 3.05 -5.10 4.71
C ARG A 84 2.43 -3.77 5.14
N ARG A 85 2.43 -2.74 4.28
CA ARG A 85 1.88 -1.40 4.63
C ARG A 85 0.42 -1.24 4.25
N THR A 86 0.04 -1.71 3.06
CA THR A 86 -1.33 -1.53 2.55
C THR A 86 -2.18 -2.79 2.60
N GLY A 87 -1.57 -3.98 2.66
CA GLY A 87 -2.29 -5.25 2.59
C GLY A 87 -2.95 -5.54 1.24
N ARG A 88 -2.70 -4.73 0.20
CA ARG A 88 -3.33 -4.86 -1.12
C ARG A 88 -3.16 -6.26 -1.71
N LEU A 89 -2.01 -6.90 -1.50
CA LEU A 89 -1.75 -8.25 -1.99
C LEU A 89 -2.80 -9.27 -1.52
N PHE A 90 -3.27 -9.18 -0.28
CA PHE A 90 -4.19 -10.16 0.29
C PHE A 90 -5.65 -9.70 0.28
N PHE A 91 -5.90 -8.40 0.42
CA PHE A 91 -7.24 -7.87 0.64
C PHE A 91 -7.81 -7.07 -0.54
N ASN A 92 -6.98 -6.68 -1.50
CA ASN A 92 -7.40 -5.94 -2.69
C ASN A 92 -6.46 -6.17 -3.88
N LEU A 93 -6.26 -7.45 -4.24
CA LEU A 93 -5.30 -7.87 -5.26
C LEU A 93 -5.50 -7.16 -6.61
N PRO A 94 -6.74 -6.97 -7.13
CA PRO A 94 -6.96 -6.27 -8.40
C PRO A 94 -6.48 -4.81 -8.40
N SER A 95 -6.44 -4.16 -7.23
CA SER A 95 -5.98 -2.76 -7.15
C SER A 95 -4.50 -2.58 -7.48
N ILE A 96 -3.68 -3.65 -7.38
CA ILE A 96 -2.24 -3.55 -7.60
C ILE A 96 -1.95 -3.20 -9.05
N GLU A 97 -2.62 -3.83 -10.03
CA GLU A 97 -2.29 -3.61 -11.45
C GLU A 97 -2.46 -2.14 -11.86
N ALA A 98 -3.49 -1.46 -11.32
CA ALA A 98 -3.76 -0.05 -11.62
C ALA A 98 -2.64 0.89 -11.16
N VAL A 99 -1.94 0.55 -10.08
CA VAL A 99 -0.94 1.42 -9.43
C VAL A 99 0.48 0.90 -9.53
N LEU A 100 0.69 -0.29 -10.10
CA LEU A 100 1.95 -1.03 -10.07
C LEU A 100 3.11 -0.21 -10.64
N ASN A 101 2.99 0.24 -11.88
CA ASN A 101 4.05 0.98 -12.57
C ASN A 101 4.36 2.32 -11.89
N PRO A 102 3.40 3.23 -11.62
CA PRO A 102 3.73 4.51 -11.00
C PRO A 102 4.37 4.36 -9.61
N VAL A 103 3.93 3.38 -8.80
CA VAL A 103 4.56 3.11 -7.50
C VAL A 103 5.99 2.58 -7.67
N LEU A 104 6.21 1.64 -8.59
CA LEU A 104 7.56 1.12 -8.89
C LEU A 104 8.51 2.25 -9.36
N GLU A 105 8.02 3.15 -10.21
CA GLU A 105 8.76 4.32 -10.67
C GLU A 105 9.10 5.28 -9.52
N ASP A 106 8.17 5.50 -8.58
CA ASP A 106 8.44 6.30 -7.38
C ASP A 106 9.52 5.66 -6.48
N PHE A 107 9.50 4.34 -6.32
CA PHE A 107 10.55 3.60 -5.61
C PHE A 107 11.90 3.70 -6.32
N GLN A 108 11.92 3.52 -7.65
CA GLN A 108 13.14 3.67 -8.45
C GLN A 108 13.74 5.06 -8.31
N ALA A 109 12.91 6.09 -8.41
CA ALA A 109 13.36 7.48 -8.31
C ALA A 109 13.92 7.79 -6.92
N TYR A 110 13.24 7.35 -5.86
CA TYR A 110 13.67 7.61 -4.47
C TYR A 110 14.94 6.84 -4.09
N LEU A 111 15.01 5.54 -4.43
CA LEU A 111 16.12 4.66 -4.06
C LEU A 111 17.25 4.62 -5.11
N GLN A 112 17.12 5.42 -6.17
CA GLN A 112 18.08 5.55 -7.27
C GLN A 112 18.42 4.21 -7.94
N TRP A 113 17.41 3.41 -8.23
CA TRP A 113 17.59 2.11 -8.87
C TRP A 113 17.89 2.22 -10.36
N SER A 114 18.65 1.24 -10.86
CA SER A 114 18.78 1.01 -12.30
C SER A 114 17.50 0.39 -12.87
N ASP A 115 17.32 0.50 -14.19
CA ASP A 115 16.21 -0.14 -14.88
C ASP A 115 16.22 -1.67 -14.75
N SER A 116 17.42 -2.27 -14.60
CA SER A 116 17.54 -3.70 -14.30
C SER A 116 16.86 -4.04 -12.97
N ARG A 117 17.15 -3.26 -11.92
CA ARG A 117 16.57 -3.47 -10.60
C ARG A 117 15.06 -3.20 -10.59
N LEU A 118 14.60 -2.17 -11.30
CA LEU A 118 13.16 -1.92 -11.50
C LEU A 118 12.45 -3.16 -12.07
N ASN A 119 13.02 -3.76 -13.10
CA ASN A 119 12.45 -4.94 -13.75
C ASN A 119 12.47 -6.18 -12.84
N GLU A 120 13.53 -6.37 -12.04
CA GLU A 120 13.60 -7.42 -11.02
C GLU A 120 12.48 -7.26 -9.98
N GLU A 121 12.31 -6.07 -9.42
CA GLU A 121 11.26 -5.79 -8.42
C GLU A 121 9.86 -5.97 -9.01
N LYS A 122 9.65 -5.52 -10.27
CA LYS A 122 8.39 -5.75 -10.99
C LYS A 122 8.10 -7.25 -11.19
N ALA A 123 9.12 -8.04 -11.51
CA ALA A 123 8.99 -9.48 -11.65
C ALA A 123 8.67 -10.13 -10.29
N THR A 124 9.30 -9.69 -9.20
CA THR A 124 8.98 -10.14 -7.84
C THR A 124 7.52 -9.86 -7.49
N VAL A 125 7.02 -8.63 -7.69
CA VAL A 125 5.60 -8.31 -7.42
C VAL A 125 4.66 -9.21 -8.23
N ARG A 126 4.95 -9.44 -9.52
CA ARG A 126 4.13 -10.33 -10.37
C ARG A 126 4.17 -11.79 -9.92
N GLN A 127 5.32 -12.26 -9.45
CA GLN A 127 5.46 -13.62 -8.91
C GLN A 127 4.65 -13.80 -7.63
N GLU A 128 4.62 -12.80 -6.75
CA GLU A 128 3.83 -12.81 -5.52
C GLU A 128 2.32 -12.75 -5.80
N ILE A 129 1.89 -11.91 -6.76
CA ILE A 129 0.50 -11.89 -7.24
C ILE A 129 0.09 -13.28 -7.73
N LYS A 130 0.94 -13.90 -8.57
CA LYS A 130 0.70 -15.25 -9.08
C LYS A 130 0.56 -16.26 -7.96
N TRP A 131 1.53 -16.28 -7.03
CA TRP A 131 1.55 -17.21 -5.89
C TRP A 131 0.30 -17.09 -4.99
N VAL A 132 -0.17 -15.87 -4.72
CA VAL A 132 -1.39 -15.67 -3.90
C VAL A 132 -2.67 -16.01 -4.69
N SER A 133 -2.68 -15.82 -6.01
CA SER A 133 -3.83 -16.14 -6.86
C SER A 133 -3.97 -17.63 -7.20
N GLU A 134 -2.86 -18.36 -7.23
CA GLU A 134 -2.79 -19.78 -7.54
C GLU A 134 -2.62 -20.56 -6.23
N PHE A 135 -3.73 -21.07 -5.68
CA PHE A 135 -3.75 -21.94 -4.50
C PHE A 135 -3.09 -23.32 -4.80
N GLU A 136 -1.77 -23.36 -4.96
CA GLU A 136 -0.99 -24.60 -5.07
C GLU A 136 -0.68 -25.14 -3.67
N TYR A 137 -1.45 -26.12 -3.20
CA TYR A 137 -1.11 -26.87 -1.99
C TYR A 137 0.13 -27.71 -2.27
N SER A 138 1.28 -27.37 -1.69
CA SER A 138 2.47 -28.23 -1.73
C SER A 138 2.16 -29.54 -1.00
N SER A 139 1.84 -30.59 -1.75
CA SER A 139 1.79 -31.97 -1.29
C SER A 139 3.21 -32.47 -0.98
N LYS A 140 3.78 -32.05 0.14
CA LYS A 140 5.03 -32.62 0.66
C LYS A 140 4.90 -33.02 2.13
N SER A 141 4.34 -34.20 2.35
CA SER A 141 4.85 -35.18 3.32
C SER A 141 4.07 -36.48 3.22
N GLY A 142 4.67 -37.49 2.58
CA GLY A 142 4.08 -38.83 2.46
C GLY A 142 4.97 -39.79 1.68
N LYS A 143 6.27 -39.85 1.97
CA LYS A 143 7.04 -41.06 1.62
C LYS A 143 6.58 -42.15 2.58
N ALA A 144 5.66 -43.00 2.12
CA ALA A 144 5.44 -44.29 2.73
C ALA A 144 6.73 -45.09 2.61
N VAL A 145 7.28 -45.49 3.76
CA VAL A 145 8.31 -46.51 3.85
C VAL A 145 7.60 -47.84 3.57
N SER A 146 7.88 -48.45 2.42
CA SER A 146 7.46 -49.83 2.13
C SER A 146 8.59 -50.78 2.51
N SER A 147 8.32 -51.62 3.49
CA SER A 147 8.96 -52.93 3.71
C SER A 147 8.56 -53.93 2.63
#